data_AF-A0A699UBR5-F1
#
_entry.id   AF-A0A699UBR5-F1
#
_cell.length_a   1.000
_cell.length_b   1.000
_cell.length_c   1.000
_cell.angle_alpha   90.00
_cell.angle_beta   90.00
_cell.angle_gamma   90.00
#
_symmetry.space_group_name_H-M   'P 1'
#
loop_
_entity.id
_entity.type
_entity.pdbx_description
1 polymer ?
#
loop_
_entity_poly.entity_id
_entity_poly.type
_entity_poly.pdbx_seq_one_letter_code
_entity_poly.pdbx_strand_id
1 'polypeptide(L)' 'GYKYHPLHVISYPLDQIRADLSYVEVPEAILDRQDRVIRNKNIPFVKMLWRNHPEREAT' A
#
# COMPACT_ATOMS: atom_id res chain seq x y z
N GLY A 1 22.71 3.27 15.24
CA GLY A 1 22.29 1.86 15.15
C GLY A 1 20.95 1.79 14.45
N TYR A 2 20.78 0.86 13.50
CA TYR A 2 19.51 0.67 12.80
C TYR A 2 18.43 0.16 13.77
N LYS A 3 17.25 0.78 13.77
CA LYS A 3 16.10 0.34 14.57
C LYS A 3 15.17 -0.48 13.68
N TYR A 4 15.18 -1.79 13.89
CA TYR A 4 14.27 -2.71 13.23
C TYR A 4 12.83 -2.43 13.66
N HIS A 5 11.92 -2.33 12.69
CA HIS A 5 10.50 -2.17 12.93
C HIS A 5 9.79 -3.45 12.46
N PRO A 6 9.16 -4.22 13.36
CA PRO A 6 8.65 -5.57 13.06
C PRO A 6 7.55 -5.60 12.00
N LEU A 7 6.98 -4.44 11.72
CA LEU A 7 5.91 -4.21 10.76
C LEU A 7 6.43 -4.03 9.32
N HIS A 8 7.73 -3.84 9.14
CA HIS A 8 8.37 -3.82 7.83
C HIS A 8 8.64 -5.23 7.28
N VAL A 9 8.35 -6.28 8.05
CA VAL A 9 8.39 -7.66 7.56
C VAL A 9 7.10 -7.92 6.82
N ILE A 10 7.16 -7.86 5.50
CA ILE A 10 6.03 -8.23 4.68
C ILE A 10 6.12 -9.72 4.39
N SER A 11 5.07 -10.46 4.73
CA SER A 11 4.98 -11.89 4.48
C SER A 11 4.40 -12.11 3.09
N TYR A 12 5.27 -12.26 2.10
CA TYR A 12 4.87 -12.67 0.75
C TYR A 12 5.04 -14.17 0.57
N PRO A 13 4.13 -14.83 -0.17
CA PRO A 13 4.39 -16.14 -0.71
C PRO A 13 5.65 -16.09 -1.58
N LEU A 14 6.59 -17.01 -1.38
CA LEU A 14 7.86 -17.04 -2.12
C LEU A 14 7.66 -17.16 -3.64
N ASP A 15 6.53 -17.72 -4.08
CA ASP A 15 6.12 -17.83 -5.49
C ASP A 15 5.75 -16.47 -6.14
N GLN A 16 5.46 -15.44 -5.35
CA GLN A 16 5.14 -14.09 -5.84
C GLN A 16 6.37 -13.17 -5.90
N ILE A 17 7.47 -13.56 -5.25
CA ILE A 17 8.74 -12.86 -5.32
C ILE A 17 9.49 -13.33 -6.56
N ARG A 18 9.81 -12.40 -7.44
CA ARG A 18 10.58 -12.64 -8.65
C ARG A 18 12.06 -12.83 -8.31
N ALA A 19 12.82 -13.42 -9.23
CA ALA A 19 14.24 -13.71 -9.02
C ALA A 19 15.11 -12.46 -8.80
N ASP A 20 14.65 -11.30 -9.25
CA ASP A 20 15.24 -9.98 -9.01
C ASP A 20 14.81 -9.36 -7.66
N LEU A 21 14.19 -10.14 -6.78
CA LEU A 21 13.66 -9.73 -5.47
C LEU A 21 12.54 -8.67 -5.57
N SER A 22 11.96 -8.48 -6.75
CA SER A 22 10.79 -7.62 -6.94
C SER A 22 9.49 -8.43 -6.79
N TYR A 23 8.40 -7.74 -6.45
CA TYR A 23 7.06 -8.29 -6.44
C TYR A 23 6.09 -7.25 -6.99
N VAL A 24 4.89 -7.69 -7.38
CA VAL A 24 3.83 -6.80 -7.86
C VAL A 24 2.85 -6.56 -6.72
N GLU A 25 2.66 -5.30 -6.33
CA GLU A 25 1.59 -4.92 -5.41
C GLU A 25 0.24 -5.04 -6.11
N VAL A 26 -0.71 -5.70 -5.45
CA VAL A 26 -2.07 -5.87 -5.95
C VAL A 26 -3.02 -5.12 -5.02
N PRO A 27 -3.82 -4.16 -5.53
CA PRO A 27 -4.83 -3.50 -4.71
C PRO A 27 -5.90 -4.53 -4.33
N GLU A 28 -6.19 -4.63 -3.04
CA GLU A 28 -7.15 -5.58 -2.49
C GLU A 28 -8.52 -4.94 -2.32
N ALA A 29 -8.56 -3.73 -1.75
CA ALA A 29 -9.81 -3.02 -1.49
C ALA A 29 -9.62 -1.50 -1.45
N ILE A 30 -10.69 -0.77 -1.73
CA ILE A 30 -10.76 0.66 -1.44
C ILE A 30 -11.30 0.81 -0.02
N LEU A 31 -10.53 1.47 0.86
CA LEU A 31 -10.89 1.68 2.26
C LEU A 31 -11.65 2.98 2.46
N ASP A 32 -11.26 4.02 1.73
CA ASP A 32 -11.87 5.34 1.84
C ASP A 32 -11.77 6.12 0.53
N ARG A 33 -12.67 7.07 0.35
CA ARG A 33 -12.67 7.99 -0.78
C ARG A 33 -13.04 9.38 -0.29
N GLN A 34 -12.14 10.32 -0.50
CA GLN A 34 -12.31 11.71 -0.13
C GLN A 34 -12.04 12.61 -1.33
N ASP A 35 -12.86 13.64 -1.48
CA ASP A 35 -12.67 14.67 -2.48
C ASP A 35 -11.74 15.77 -1.96
N ARG A 36 -10.59 15.97 -2.61
CA ARG A 36 -9.65 17.04 -2.28
C ARG A 36 -9.93 18.26 -3.16
N VAL A 37 -10.32 19.35 -2.50
CA VAL A 37 -10.51 20.65 -3.15
C VAL A 37 -9.15 21.33 -3.31
N ILE A 38 -8.75 21.53 -4.55
CA ILE A 38 -7.63 22.37 -4.97
C ILE A 38 -8.20 23.72 -5.44
N ARG A 39 -7.34 24.71 -5.67
CA ARG A 39 -7.67 26.11 -6.01
C ARG A 39 -8.85 26.32 -6.97
N ASN A 40 -9.07 25.42 -7.93
CA ASN A 40 -10.19 25.49 -8.89
C ASN A 40 -10.76 24.12 -9.30
N LYS A 41 -10.38 23.03 -8.61
CA LYS A 41 -10.74 21.67 -9.00
C LYS A 41 -10.98 20.82 -7.78
N ASN A 42 -11.88 19.86 -7.91
CA ASN A 42 -12.04 18.77 -6.97
C ASN A 42 -11.42 17.51 -7.58
N ILE A 43 -10.52 16.84 -6.85
CA ILE A 43 -9.88 15.61 -7.28
C ILE A 43 -10.21 14.50 -6.26
N PRO A 44 -10.78 13.37 -6.68
CA PRO A 44 -11.01 12.24 -5.79
C PRO A 44 -9.67 11.65 -5.36
N PHE A 45 -9.48 11.53 -4.06
CA PHE A 45 -8.36 10.91 -3.39
C PHE A 45 -8.86 9.63 -2.72
N VAL A 46 -8.28 8.49 -3.08
CA VAL A 46 -8.76 7.17 -2.66
C VAL A 46 -7.68 6.51 -1.84
N LYS A 47 -8.06 5.96 -0.68
CA LYS A 47 -7.20 5.13 0.16
C LYS A 47 -7.37 3.67 -0.24
N MET A 48 -6.31 3.01 -0.70
CA MET A 48 -6.30 1.61 -1.11
C MET A 48 -5.57 0.72 -0.12
N LEU A 49 -6.20 -0.39 0.24
CA LEU A 49 -5.56 -1.52 0.91
C LEU A 49 -4.77 -2.33 -0.13
N TRP A 50 -3.49 -2.54 0.16
CA TRP A 50 -2.62 -3.38 -0.66
C TRP A 50 -2.54 -4.78 -0.09
N ARG A 51 -2.55 -5.78 -0.97
CA ARG A 51 -2.45 -7.18 -0.57
C ARG A 51 -1.17 -7.43 0.23
N ASN A 52 -1.29 -8.12 1.36
CA ASN A 52 -0.21 -8.40 2.32
C ASN A 52 0.28 -7.18 3.13
N HIS A 53 -0.37 -6.02 3.00
CA HIS A 53 -0.11 -4.85 3.85
C HIS A 53 -1.26 -4.64 4.85
N PRO A 54 -0.95 -4.22 6.09
CA PRO A 54 -1.99 -3.83 7.03
C PRO A 54 -2.58 -2.46 6.66
N GLU A 55 -3.80 -2.19 7.12
CA GLU A 55 -4.54 -0.95 6.83
C GLU A 55 -3.77 0.35 7.18
N ARG A 56 -2.88 0.30 8.17
CA ARG A 56 -2.03 1.44 8.53
C ARG A 56 -1.04 1.85 7.43
N GLU A 57 -0.72 0.94 6.53
CA GLU A 57 0.19 1.12 5.38
C GLU A 57 -0.57 1.35 4.07
N ALA A 58 -1.91 1.35 4.11
CA ALA A 58 -2.74 1.71 2.97
C ALA A 58 -2.51 3.17 2.55
N THR A 59 -2.46 3.41 1.24
CA THR A 59 -2.13 4.71 0.62
C THR A 59 -3.31 5.28 -0.14
#